data_AF-A0A1M4VR04-F1
#
_entry.id   AF-A0A1M4VR04-F1
#
_cell.length_a   1.000
_cell.length_b   1.000
_cell.length_c   1.000
_cell.angle_alpha   90.00
_cell.angle_beta   90.00
_cell.angle_gamma   90.00
#
_symmetry.space_group_name_H-M   'P 1'
#
loop_
_entity.id
_entity.type
_entity.pdbx_description
1 polymer ?
#
loop_
_entity_poly.entity_id
_entity_poly.type
_entity_poly.pdbx_seq_one_letter_code
_entity_poly.pdbx_strand_id
1 'polypeptide(L)'
;MKKNISKILIIIIFISICSILYTKSVKTDIVDVRGNNDFWRASLNITPRYNCELVISPATDEFELPSEINVDVLVKNKSIYTDKLRIIKNKNFSKFGVYKSTFDSNKYLERNYKDVYVVISFNDETSEIPLTLIKYP
;
A
#
# COMPACT_ATOMS: atom_id res chain seq x y z
N MET A 1 49.72 24.34 20.10
CA MET A 1 48.38 24.01 20.66
C MET A 1 47.19 24.43 19.79
N LYS A 2 47.14 25.64 19.19
CA LYS A 2 46.00 26.11 18.36
C LYS A 2 45.60 25.18 17.18
N LYS A 3 46.56 24.54 16.51
CA LYS A 3 46.30 23.60 15.39
C LYS A 3 45.53 22.34 15.78
N ASN A 4 45.74 21.82 17.00
CA ASN A 4 45.05 20.61 17.47
C ASN A 4 43.61 20.92 17.89
N ILE A 5 43.38 22.10 18.47
CA ILE A 5 42.04 22.59 18.82
C ILE A 5 41.19 22.77 17.55
N SER A 6 41.78 23.30 16.47
CA SER A 6 41.10 23.46 15.19
C SER A 6 40.67 22.12 14.56
N LYS A 7 41.51 21.06 14.64
CA LYS A 7 41.16 19.72 14.15
C LYS A 7 40.01 19.09 14.95
N ILE A 8 40.05 19.23 16.29
CA ILE A 8 38.99 18.73 17.18
C ILE A 8 37.65 19.43 16.85
N LEU A 9 37.69 20.74 16.59
CA LEU A 9 36.49 21.50 16.24
C LEU A 9 35.82 20.99 14.94
N ILE A 10 36.63 20.67 13.92
CA ILE A 10 36.13 20.13 12.64
C ILE A 10 35.45 18.77 12.84
N ILE A 11 36.02 17.91 13.69
CA ILE A 11 35.45 16.59 13.99
C ILE A 11 34.09 16.74 14.70
N ILE A 12 33.99 17.67 15.67
CA ILE A 12 32.73 17.95 16.38
C ILE A 12 31.65 18.47 15.43
N ILE A 13 32.02 19.35 14.49
CA ILE A 13 31.11 19.86 13.45
C ILE A 13 30.66 18.71 12.55
N PHE A 14 31.57 17.84 12.12
CA PHE A 14 31.23 16.71 11.25
C PHE A 14 30.28 15.73 11.95
N ILE A 15 30.54 15.38 13.21
CA ILE A 15 29.65 14.53 14.02
C ILE A 15 28.29 15.18 14.21
N SER A 16 28.24 16.50 14.46
CA SER A 16 26.96 17.23 14.55
C SER A 16 26.17 17.19 13.25
N ILE A 17 26.82 17.36 12.10
CA ILE A 17 26.18 17.27 10.79
C ILE A 17 25.63 15.86 10.55
N CYS A 18 26.42 14.82 10.84
CA CYS A 18 25.98 13.43 10.74
C CYS A 18 24.77 13.14 11.64
N SER A 19 24.78 13.64 12.88
CA SER A 19 23.67 13.50 13.82
C SER A 19 22.39 14.22 13.35
N ILE A 20 22.51 15.44 12.80
CA ILE A 20 21.36 16.18 12.23
C ILE A 20 20.79 15.47 11.00
N LEU A 21 21.65 14.89 10.15
CA LEU A 21 21.21 14.10 8.99
C LEU A 21 20.53 12.80 9.42
N TYR A 22 20.98 12.18 10.51
CA TYR A 22 20.38 10.96 11.06
C TYR A 22 19.02 11.22 11.73
N THR A 23 18.82 12.39 12.35
CA THR A 23 17.57 12.75 13.03
C THR A 23 16.50 13.34 12.12
N LYS A 24 16.78 13.55 10.82
CA LYS A 24 15.71 13.77 9.83
C LYS A 24 14.85 12.51 9.75
N SER A 25 13.87 12.43 10.64
CA SER A 25 12.84 11.41 10.58
C SER A 25 12.18 11.53 9.21
N VAL A 26 12.27 10.44 8.45
CA VAL A 26 11.48 10.32 7.24
C VAL A 26 10.06 10.21 7.74
N LYS A 27 9.27 11.27 7.59
CA LYS A 27 7.82 11.16 7.73
C LYS A 27 7.38 10.09 6.75
N THR A 28 7.01 8.92 7.26
CA THR A 28 6.35 7.89 6.49
C THR A 28 4.90 8.30 6.39
N ASP A 29 4.62 9.24 5.49
CA ASP A 29 3.24 9.59 5.17
C ASP A 29 2.59 8.33 4.60
N ILE A 30 1.59 7.82 5.31
CA ILE A 30 0.78 6.69 4.86
C ILE A 30 -0.02 7.16 3.65
N VAL A 31 0.04 6.41 2.56
CA VAL A 31 -0.63 6.74 1.30
C VAL A 31 -1.83 5.82 1.15
N ASP A 32 -3.04 6.39 1.21
CA ASP A 32 -4.28 5.66 0.99
C ASP A 32 -4.77 5.86 -0.45
N VAL A 33 -4.92 4.76 -1.18
CA VAL A 33 -5.54 4.76 -2.50
C VAL A 33 -6.77 3.84 -2.51
N ARG A 34 -7.86 4.30 -3.12
CA ARG A 34 -9.13 3.53 -3.21
C ARG A 34 -9.79 3.68 -4.56
N GLY A 35 -10.59 2.69 -4.91
CA GLY A 35 -11.34 2.69 -6.14
C GLY A 35 -12.49 1.70 -6.08
N ASN A 36 -13.37 1.79 -7.06
CA ASN A 36 -14.48 0.86 -7.24
C ASN A 36 -14.85 0.77 -8.71
N ASN A 37 -15.47 -0.36 -9.07
CA ASN A 37 -16.23 -0.54 -10.29
C ASN A 37 -17.66 -0.99 -9.92
N ASP A 38 -18.40 -1.55 -10.87
CA ASP A 38 -19.80 -1.96 -10.69
C ASP A 38 -19.97 -3.11 -9.67
N PHE A 39 -18.94 -3.94 -9.49
CA PHE A 39 -19.00 -5.15 -8.65
C PHE A 39 -18.14 -5.04 -7.41
N TRP A 40 -17.01 -4.34 -7.48
CA TRP A 40 -15.95 -4.41 -6.48
C TRP A 40 -15.52 -3.04 -6.00
N ARG A 41 -15.14 -2.99 -4.74
CA ARG A 41 -14.40 -1.89 -4.13
C ARG A 41 -13.08 -2.42 -3.63
N ALA A 42 -12.02 -1.66 -3.88
CA ALA A 42 -10.69 -1.98 -3.38
C ALA A 42 -10.07 -0.76 -2.68
N SER A 43 -9.32 -1.03 -1.62
CA SER A 43 -8.50 -0.05 -0.93
C SER A 43 -7.13 -0.62 -0.65
N LEU A 44 -6.11 0.18 -0.89
CA LEU A 44 -4.73 -0.14 -0.59
C LEU A 44 -4.15 0.95 0.30
N ASN A 45 -3.77 0.57 1.52
CA ASN A 45 -3.02 1.41 2.44
C ASN A 45 -1.54 1.11 2.24
N ILE A 46 -0.78 2.09 1.75
CA ILE A 46 0.64 1.97 1.45
C ILE A 46 1.41 2.64 2.59
N THR A 47 2.08 1.82 3.41
CA THR A 47 3.01 2.33 4.43
C THR A 47 4.44 2.18 3.91
N PRO A 48 5.13 3.27 3.52
CA PRO A 48 6.48 3.17 2.95
C PRO A 48 7.45 2.47 3.90
N ARG A 49 8.26 1.54 3.38
CA ARG A 49 9.21 0.69 4.14
C ARG A 49 8.59 -0.34 5.10
N TYR A 50 7.27 -0.41 5.17
CA TYR A 50 6.53 -1.39 5.95
C TYR A 50 5.57 -2.15 5.03
N ASN A 51 4.57 -2.79 5.60
CA ASN A 51 3.62 -3.57 4.82
C ASN A 51 2.51 -2.66 4.28
N CYS A 52 2.02 -3.00 3.10
CA CYS A 52 0.77 -2.51 2.56
C CYS A 52 -0.38 -3.40 3.04
N GLU A 53 -1.55 -2.80 3.29
CA GLU A 53 -2.80 -3.54 3.53
C GLU A 53 -3.72 -3.37 2.33
N LEU A 54 -4.10 -4.49 1.70
CA LEU A 54 -5.09 -4.56 0.65
C LEU A 54 -6.40 -5.08 1.23
N VAL A 55 -7.48 -4.36 0.96
CA VAL A 55 -8.84 -4.78 1.31
C VAL A 55 -9.72 -4.68 0.07
N ILE A 56 -10.42 -5.76 -0.23
CA ILE A 56 -11.37 -5.86 -1.34
C ILE A 56 -12.73 -6.25 -0.75
N SER A 57 -13.78 -5.57 -1.19
CA SER A 57 -15.16 -5.82 -0.77
C SER A 57 -16.10 -5.72 -1.97
N PRO A 58 -17.32 -6.29 -1.91
CA PRO A 58 -18.35 -5.96 -2.87
C PRO A 58 -18.61 -4.45 -2.92
N ALA A 59 -18.97 -3.94 -4.10
CA ALA A 59 -19.51 -2.60 -4.27
C ALA A 59 -21.02 -2.54 -3.98
N THR A 60 -21.73 -3.65 -4.21
CA THR A 60 -23.19 -3.80 -4.05
C THR A 60 -23.53 -5.12 -3.36
N ASP A 61 -24.72 -5.21 -2.79
CA ASP A 61 -25.22 -6.43 -2.11
C ASP A 61 -25.88 -7.43 -3.08
N GLU A 62 -25.76 -7.18 -4.39
CA GLU A 62 -26.56 -7.82 -5.44
C GLU A 62 -25.93 -9.08 -6.03
N PHE A 63 -24.66 -9.36 -5.76
CA PHE A 63 -23.96 -10.54 -6.29
C PHE A 63 -23.44 -11.47 -5.19
N GLU A 64 -23.39 -12.76 -5.49
CA GLU A 64 -22.89 -13.78 -4.57
C GLU A 64 -21.36 -13.72 -4.49
N LEU A 65 -20.84 -13.57 -3.27
CA LEU A 65 -19.41 -13.45 -3.06
C LEU A 65 -18.69 -14.81 -3.22
N PRO A 66 -17.72 -14.95 -4.13
CA PRO A 66 -16.97 -16.18 -4.29
C PRO A 66 -16.17 -16.52 -3.02
N SER A 67 -15.97 -17.81 -2.73
CA SER A 67 -15.17 -18.20 -1.55
C SER A 67 -13.70 -17.80 -1.66
N GLU A 68 -13.21 -17.70 -2.90
CA GLU A 68 -11.82 -17.43 -3.23
C GLU A 68 -11.73 -16.60 -4.51
N ILE A 69 -10.77 -15.67 -4.57
CA ILE A 69 -10.46 -14.85 -5.73
C ILE A 69 -8.95 -14.85 -5.97
N ASN A 70 -8.53 -14.71 -7.23
CA ASN A 70 -7.14 -14.37 -7.55
C ASN A 70 -7.03 -12.86 -7.68
N VAL A 71 -5.96 -12.29 -7.15
CA VAL A 71 -5.74 -10.85 -7.11
C VAL A 71 -4.35 -10.53 -7.63
N ASP A 72 -4.26 -9.50 -8.46
CA ASP A 72 -3.02 -8.88 -8.88
C ASP A 72 -3.06 -7.37 -8.61
N VAL A 73 -2.02 -6.83 -7.99
CA VAL A 73 -1.84 -5.39 -7.82
C VAL A 73 -0.83 -4.93 -8.85
N LEU A 74 -1.31 -4.09 -9.77
CA LEU A 74 -0.52 -3.54 -10.86
C LEU A 74 -0.14 -2.09 -10.54
N VAL A 75 1.09 -1.72 -10.87
CA VAL A 75 1.58 -0.34 -10.83
C VAL A 75 2.16 -0.02 -12.19
N LYS A 76 1.59 0.95 -12.92
CA LYS A 76 1.95 1.23 -14.32
C LYS A 76 1.96 -0.06 -15.17
N ASN A 77 0.90 -0.87 -15.07
CA ASN A 77 0.75 -2.17 -15.74
C ASN A 77 1.78 -3.25 -15.38
N LYS A 78 2.59 -3.05 -14.34
CA LYS A 78 3.52 -4.06 -13.82
C LYS A 78 2.96 -4.65 -12.54
N SER A 79 2.80 -5.98 -12.52
CA SER A 79 2.48 -6.72 -11.30
C SER A 79 3.56 -6.53 -10.24
N ILE A 80 3.11 -6.14 -9.05
CA ILE A 80 3.96 -5.99 -7.86
C ILE A 80 3.58 -6.96 -6.76
N TYR A 81 2.40 -7.55 -6.83
CA TYR A 81 1.87 -8.46 -5.82
C TYR A 81 0.75 -9.29 -6.43
N THR A 82 0.83 -10.60 -6.28
CA THR A 82 -0.18 -11.55 -6.75
C THR A 82 -0.47 -12.55 -5.66
N ASP A 83 -1.74 -12.84 -5.42
CA ASP A 83 -2.14 -13.81 -4.40
C ASP A 83 -3.55 -14.35 -4.66
N LYS A 84 -3.88 -15.41 -3.93
CA LYS A 84 -5.18 -16.06 -3.92
C LYS A 84 -5.84 -15.84 -2.57
N LEU A 85 -6.86 -14.99 -2.54
CA LEU A 85 -7.48 -14.53 -1.29
C LEU A 85 -8.78 -15.27 -1.01
N ARG A 86 -8.98 -15.65 0.25
CA ARG A 86 -10.22 -16.25 0.73
C ARG A 86 -11.10 -15.22 1.42
N ILE A 87 -12.40 -15.35 1.25
CA ILE A 87 -13.35 -14.44 1.86
C ILE A 87 -13.37 -14.57 3.39
N ILE A 88 -13.32 -13.42 4.06
CA ILE A 88 -13.57 -13.28 5.48
C ILE A 88 -15.01 -12.80 5.63
N LYS A 89 -15.93 -13.74 5.88
CA LYS A 89 -17.36 -13.43 6.05
C LYS A 89 -17.63 -12.82 7.42
N ASN A 90 -18.57 -11.88 7.47
CA ASN A 90 -19.10 -11.40 8.74
C ASN A 90 -20.05 -12.46 9.31
N LYS A 91 -19.82 -12.89 10.56
CA LYS A 91 -20.62 -13.93 11.24
C LYS A 91 -22.12 -13.61 11.28
N ASN A 92 -22.47 -12.33 11.30
CA ASN A 92 -23.86 -11.89 11.43
C ASN A 92 -24.52 -11.55 10.08
N PHE A 93 -23.75 -11.52 8.98
CA PHE A 93 -24.24 -11.05 7.69
C PHE A 93 -23.58 -11.84 6.55
N SER A 94 -24.23 -12.91 6.11
CA SER A 94 -23.69 -13.84 5.11
C SER A 94 -23.43 -13.23 3.72
N LYS A 95 -24.16 -12.16 3.39
CA LYS A 95 -23.97 -11.36 2.16
C LYS A 95 -22.77 -10.40 2.23
N PHE A 96 -22.17 -10.23 3.41
CA PHE A 96 -21.09 -9.30 3.63
C PHE A 96 -19.80 -10.06 3.93
N GLY A 97 -18.74 -9.69 3.23
CA GLY A 97 -17.41 -10.21 3.47
C GLY A 97 -16.37 -9.35 2.81
N VAL A 98 -15.12 -9.58 3.22
CA VAL A 98 -13.96 -8.89 2.69
C VAL A 98 -12.87 -9.89 2.37
N TYR A 99 -12.10 -9.59 1.33
CA TYR A 99 -10.82 -10.25 1.09
C TYR A 99 -9.75 -9.29 1.58
N LYS A 100 -8.80 -9.81 2.34
CA LYS A 100 -7.73 -9.02 2.92
C LYS A 100 -6.40 -9.67 2.67
N SER A 101 -5.39 -8.84 2.45
CA SER A 101 -4.02 -9.29 2.48
C SER A 101 -3.07 -8.19 2.94
N THR A 102 -1.88 -8.63 3.33
CA THR A 102 -0.77 -7.79 3.72
C THR A 102 0.48 -8.24 2.96
N PHE A 103 1.17 -7.29 2.34
CA PHE A 103 2.40 -7.57 1.58
C PHE A 103 3.41 -6.44 1.72
N ASP A 104 4.68 -6.72 1.49
CA ASP A 104 5.75 -5.74 1.66
C ASP A 104 5.61 -4.58 0.67
N SER A 105 5.66 -3.34 1.17
CA SER A 105 5.83 -2.17 0.30
C SER A 105 7.16 -2.26 -0.43
N ASN A 106 7.16 -2.00 -1.73
CA ASN A 106 8.37 -1.91 -2.52
C ASN A 106 8.59 -0.48 -3.03
N LYS A 107 9.85 -0.11 -3.28
CA LYS A 107 10.23 1.24 -3.77
C LYS A 107 9.57 1.62 -5.09
N TYR A 108 9.12 0.64 -5.87
CA TYR A 108 8.46 0.89 -7.14
C TYR A 108 7.02 1.38 -6.91
N LEU A 109 6.26 0.75 -6.01
CA LEU A 109 4.95 1.19 -5.56
C LEU A 109 5.03 2.58 -4.91
N GLU A 110 5.97 2.78 -3.98
CA GLU A 110 6.16 4.04 -3.24
C GLU A 110 6.39 5.26 -4.16
N ARG A 111 6.93 5.05 -5.36
CA ARG A 111 7.20 6.13 -6.33
C ARG A 111 6.08 6.33 -7.35
N ASN A 112 5.19 5.36 -7.50
CA ASN A 112 4.22 5.30 -8.59
C ASN A 112 2.78 5.04 -8.10
N TYR A 113 2.49 5.30 -6.82
CA TYR A 113 1.16 5.08 -6.20
C TYR A 113 0.00 5.89 -6.83
N LYS A 114 0.26 6.73 -7.83
CA LYS A 114 -0.77 7.46 -8.59
C LYS A 114 -1.38 6.64 -9.72
N ASP A 115 -0.76 5.51 -10.06
CA ASP A 115 -1.11 4.69 -11.21
C ASP A 115 -1.14 3.22 -10.78
N VAL A 116 -2.14 2.91 -9.95
CA VAL A 116 -2.31 1.61 -9.28
C VAL A 116 -3.65 1.01 -9.69
N TYR A 117 -3.65 -0.26 -10.04
CA TYR A 117 -4.84 -1.04 -10.35
C TYR A 117 -4.88 -2.30 -9.50
N VAL A 118 -6.08 -2.73 -9.17
CA VAL A 118 -6.32 -4.06 -8.60
C VAL A 118 -7.09 -4.87 -9.62
N VAL A 119 -6.52 -5.98 -10.05
CA VAL A 119 -7.16 -6.93 -10.94
C VAL A 119 -7.65 -8.10 -10.09
N ILE A 120 -8.93 -8.40 -10.20
CA ILE A 120 -9.58 -9.51 -9.52
C ILE A 120 -10.00 -10.51 -10.59
N SER A 121 -9.64 -11.77 -10.42
CA SER A 121 -10.05 -12.86 -11.32
C SER A 121 -10.73 -13.99 -10.57
N PHE A 122 -11.93 -14.38 -11.00
CA PHE A 122 -12.69 -15.51 -10.47
C PHE A 122 -13.64 -16.04 -11.56
N ASN A 123 -13.90 -17.36 -11.58
CA ASN A 123 -14.81 -18.00 -12.54
C ASN A 123 -14.61 -17.57 -14.01
N ASP A 124 -13.35 -17.50 -14.46
CA ASP A 124 -12.95 -17.05 -15.81
C ASP A 124 -13.31 -15.59 -16.16
N GLU A 125 -13.79 -14.82 -15.20
CA GLU A 125 -14.02 -13.37 -15.31
C GLU A 125 -12.88 -12.59 -14.66
N THR A 126 -12.57 -11.44 -15.25
CA THR A 126 -11.57 -10.51 -14.72
C THR A 126 -12.18 -9.12 -14.59
N SER A 127 -11.99 -8.51 -13.43
CA SER A 127 -12.41 -7.15 -13.11
C SER A 127 -11.21 -6.31 -12.73
N GLU A 128 -11.06 -5.15 -13.36
CA GLU A 128 -10.04 -4.17 -13.02
C GLU A 128 -10.65 -3.03 -12.20
N ILE A 129 -9.92 -2.58 -11.19
CA ILE A 129 -10.30 -1.46 -10.32
C ILE A 129 -9.15 -0.45 -10.30
N PRO A 130 -9.28 0.70 -10.98
CA PRO A 130 -8.32 1.78 -10.85
C PRO A 130 -8.40 2.40 -9.45
N LEU A 131 -7.27 2.58 -8.78
CA LEU A 131 -7.19 3.20 -7.47
C LEU A 131 -6.76 4.66 -7.56
N THR A 132 -7.43 5.51 -6.81
CA THR A 132 -7.16 6.95 -6.75
C THR A 132 -6.77 7.37 -5.34
N LEU A 133 -5.86 8.34 -5.25
CA LEU A 133 -5.37 8.87 -3.98
C LEU A 133 -6.52 9.54 -3.21
N ILE A 134 -6.69 9.15 -1.95
CA ILE A 134 -7.56 9.85 -1.02
C ILE A 134 -6.84 11.07 -0.48
N LYS A 135 -7.45 12.24 -0.66
CA LYS A 135 -7.05 13.45 0.05
C LYS A 135 -7.90 13.56 1.29
N TYR A 136 -7.28 13.52 2.46
CA TYR A 136 -7.93 13.92 3.69
C TYR A 136 -8.00 15.47 3.71
N PRO A 137 -9.18 16.06 3.99
CA PRO A 137 -9.35 17.51 4.07
C PRO A 137 -8.53 18.15 5.20
#